data_AF-A0A9P5P9J9-F1
#
_entry.id   AF-A0A9P5P9J9-F1
#
_cell.length_a   1.000
_cell.length_b   1.000
_cell.length_c   1.000
_cell.angle_alpha   90.00
_cell.angle_beta   90.00
_cell.angle_gamma   90.00
#
_symmetry.space_group_name_H-M   'P 1'
#
loop_
_entity.id
_entity.type
_entity.pdbx_description
1 polymer ?
#
loop_
_entity_poly.entity_id
_entity_poly.type
_entity_poly.pdbx_seq_one_letter_code
_entity_poly.pdbx_strand_id
1 'polypeptide(L)'
;MANRIELDPSKIPCPEFAGDTSSFVRNALISDANMPDITTDALATQKLREQWQAENTALQALYQAQTQADQALAEQQAQEEEAARRAVAVEREQREAEMIAARKYFTLWHLLPEASQEARERSRDTSETNRFQLVTNDNTNSSNPTLTLIGFHNSRASPNAIPDSKLSWAQVQRAKSAFLQALVPIGNYNPEYVQMFAEFYTNMDMHRELQQTNGDLVMALYHAEMRFAFYEAVKRQKPFDLSVIAEDILEDCRKQIRSRAHTQALNGMSIV
;
A
#
# COMPACT_ATOMS: atom_id res chain seq x y z
N MET A 1 42.08 -5.15 -4.63
CA MET A 1 41.27 -6.30 -5.07
C MET A 1 41.96 -7.54 -4.51
N ALA A 2 41.40 -8.16 -3.49
CA ALA A 2 42.00 -9.36 -2.90
C ALA A 2 41.95 -10.49 -3.94
N ASN A 3 43.05 -11.23 -4.12
CA ASN A 3 43.12 -12.38 -5.02
C ASN A 3 42.09 -13.42 -4.57
N ARG A 4 40.96 -13.51 -5.28
CA ARG A 4 39.93 -14.53 -5.11
C ARG A 4 40.48 -15.86 -5.60
N ILE A 5 40.35 -16.90 -4.80
CA ILE A 5 40.75 -18.25 -5.19
C ILE A 5 39.60 -18.84 -6.01
N GLU A 6 39.82 -19.03 -7.32
CA GLU A 6 38.78 -19.52 -8.25
C GLU A 6 38.62 -21.04 -8.24
N LEU A 7 39.68 -21.77 -7.87
CA LEU A 7 39.72 -23.23 -7.83
C LEU A 7 39.81 -23.73 -6.39
N ASP A 8 38.95 -24.69 -6.06
CA ASP A 8 38.96 -25.40 -4.77
C ASP A 8 40.32 -26.11 -4.57
N PRO A 9 41.15 -25.65 -3.61
CA PRO A 9 42.49 -26.21 -3.40
C PRO A 9 42.47 -27.66 -2.87
N SER A 10 41.34 -28.14 -2.35
CA SER A 10 41.18 -29.55 -1.94
C SER A 10 41.16 -30.51 -3.12
N LYS A 11 40.88 -30.01 -4.33
CA LYS A 11 40.87 -30.79 -5.58
C LYS A 11 42.24 -30.87 -6.25
N ILE A 12 43.24 -30.17 -5.73
CA ILE A 12 44.60 -30.20 -6.28
C ILE A 12 45.32 -31.39 -5.65
N PRO A 13 45.65 -32.45 -6.42
CA PRO A 13 46.38 -33.59 -5.90
C PRO A 13 47.82 -33.18 -5.57
N CYS A 14 48.38 -33.77 -4.50
CA CYS A 14 49.79 -33.61 -4.18
C CYS A 14 50.64 -34.09 -5.37
N PRO A 15 51.56 -33.26 -5.88
CA PRO A 15 52.50 -33.68 -6.90
C PRO A 15 53.32 -34.90 -6.44
N GLU A 16 53.69 -35.76 -7.38
CA GLU A 16 54.54 -36.91 -7.11
C GLU A 16 56.00 -36.48 -6.94
N PHE A 17 56.37 -36.12 -5.70
CA PHE A 17 57.72 -35.65 -5.39
C PHE A 17 58.79 -36.75 -5.38
N ALA A 18 58.41 -38.03 -5.46
CA ALA A 18 59.33 -39.17 -5.49
C ALA A 18 59.78 -39.54 -6.93
N GLY A 19 59.05 -39.09 -7.95
CA GLY A 19 59.35 -39.40 -9.35
C GLY A 19 60.60 -38.67 -9.87
N ASP A 20 61.10 -39.11 -11.03
CA ASP A 20 62.32 -38.58 -11.65
C ASP A 20 62.23 -37.08 -11.98
N THR A 21 61.03 -36.55 -12.20
CA THR A 21 60.76 -35.13 -12.51
C THR A 21 61.14 -34.19 -11.36
N SER A 22 61.13 -34.68 -10.12
CA SER A 22 61.47 -33.89 -8.93
C SER A 22 62.90 -34.13 -8.43
N SER A 23 63.68 -35.01 -9.09
CA SER A 23 65.05 -35.38 -8.69
C SER A 23 66.00 -34.17 -8.61
N PHE A 24 65.84 -33.21 -9.52
CA PHE A 24 66.60 -31.96 -9.53
C PHE A 24 66.40 -31.15 -8.24
N VAL A 25 65.14 -31.00 -7.80
CA VAL A 25 64.79 -30.23 -6.59
C VAL A 25 65.23 -30.98 -5.33
N ARG A 26 65.14 -32.32 -5.31
CA ARG A 26 65.62 -33.13 -4.18
C ARG A 26 67.14 -33.05 -4.01
N ASN A 27 67.90 -33.15 -5.10
CA ASN A 27 69.37 -33.02 -5.07
C ASN A 27 69.82 -31.61 -4.65
N ALA A 28 69.08 -30.58 -5.05
CA ALA A 28 69.33 -29.20 -4.63
C ALA A 28 69.11 -29.03 -3.11
N LEU A 29 68.04 -29.62 -2.55
CA LEU A 29 67.77 -29.59 -1.11
C LEU A 29 68.82 -30.35 -0.29
N ILE A 30 69.34 -31.48 -0.80
CA ILE A 30 70.39 -32.27 -0.14
C ILE A 30 71.74 -31.52 -0.14
N SER A 31 71.99 -30.69 -1.15
CA SER A 31 73.23 -29.94 -1.31
C SER A 31 73.19 -28.54 -0.68
N ASP A 32 72.05 -28.13 -0.11
CA ASP A 32 71.86 -26.81 0.48
C ASP A 32 72.52 -26.72 1.86
N ALA A 33 73.51 -25.84 1.98
CA ALA A 33 74.25 -25.60 3.22
C ALA A 33 73.36 -25.03 4.34
N ASN A 34 72.17 -24.51 4.03
CA ASN A 34 71.23 -23.96 5.01
C ASN A 34 70.24 -25.00 5.57
N MET A 35 70.20 -26.22 5.04
CA MET A 35 69.34 -27.31 5.51
C MET A 35 70.14 -28.60 5.78
N PRO A 36 71.04 -28.60 6.78
CA PRO A 36 71.95 -29.73 7.05
C PRO A 36 71.25 -31.03 7.47
N ASP A 37 69.97 -30.96 7.85
CA ASP A 37 69.18 -32.10 8.31
C ASP A 37 68.61 -32.95 7.16
N ILE A 38 68.66 -32.46 5.90
CA ILE A 38 68.14 -33.15 4.72
C ILE A 38 69.30 -33.85 4.00
N THR A 39 69.64 -35.05 4.46
CA THR A 39 70.81 -35.81 3.94
C THR A 39 70.45 -36.95 2.99
N THR A 40 69.15 -37.24 2.81
CA THR A 40 68.67 -38.35 1.98
C THR A 40 67.52 -37.94 1.08
N ASP A 41 67.36 -38.65 -0.04
CA ASP A 41 66.27 -38.46 -1.00
C ASP A 41 64.88 -38.62 -0.37
N ALA A 42 64.76 -39.54 0.60
CA ALA A 42 63.55 -39.74 1.38
C ALA A 42 63.18 -38.53 2.24
N LEU A 43 64.17 -37.91 2.91
CA LEU A 43 63.97 -36.70 3.72
C LEU A 43 63.65 -35.49 2.84
N ALA A 44 64.29 -35.36 1.67
CA ALA A 44 63.99 -34.29 0.71
C ALA A 44 62.56 -34.40 0.16
N THR A 45 62.13 -35.61 -0.18
CA THR A 45 60.75 -35.90 -0.62
C THR A 45 59.73 -35.57 0.46
N GLN A 46 60.04 -35.91 1.72
CA GLN A 46 59.17 -35.62 2.86
C GLN A 46 59.04 -34.11 3.08
N LYS A 47 60.13 -33.34 3.01
CA LYS A 47 60.07 -31.88 3.18
C LYS A 47 59.31 -31.17 2.08
N LEU A 48 59.45 -31.58 0.82
CA LEU A 48 58.64 -31.06 -0.28
C LEU A 48 57.14 -31.35 -0.08
N ARG A 49 56.80 -32.54 0.42
CA ARG A 49 55.42 -32.90 0.74
C ARG A 49 54.87 -32.07 1.90
N GLU A 50 55.63 -31.93 2.98
CA GLU A 50 55.23 -31.13 4.16
C GLU A 50 55.02 -29.66 3.78
N GLN A 51 55.91 -29.08 2.98
CA GLN A 51 55.78 -27.70 2.52
C GLN A 51 54.55 -27.52 1.62
N TRP A 52 54.35 -28.41 0.65
CA TRP A 52 53.18 -28.37 -0.22
C TRP A 52 51.88 -28.54 0.59
N GLN A 53 51.86 -29.43 1.58
CA GLN A 53 50.71 -29.62 2.46
C GLN A 53 50.41 -28.37 3.29
N ALA A 54 51.43 -27.70 3.83
CA ALA A 54 51.27 -26.47 4.60
C ALA A 54 50.68 -25.35 3.73
N GLU A 55 51.22 -25.15 2.53
CA GLU A 55 50.73 -24.15 1.58
C GLU A 55 49.30 -24.47 1.09
N ASN A 56 49.01 -25.73 0.75
CA ASN A 56 47.67 -26.13 0.32
C ASN A 56 46.64 -26.00 1.45
N THR A 57 47.01 -26.31 2.69
CA THR A 57 46.13 -26.13 3.87
C THR A 57 45.80 -24.66 4.09
N ALA A 58 46.78 -23.76 3.94
CA ALA A 58 46.55 -22.32 4.03
C ALA A 58 45.60 -21.81 2.92
N LEU A 59 45.74 -22.32 1.69
CA LEU A 59 44.85 -21.99 0.58
C LEU A 59 43.42 -22.52 0.80
N GLN A 60 43.27 -23.74 1.33
CA GLN A 60 41.96 -24.30 1.69
C GLN A 60 41.25 -23.45 2.75
N ALA A 61 41.97 -23.00 3.78
CA ALA A 61 41.41 -22.14 4.82
C ALA A 61 40.92 -20.79 4.25
N LEU A 62 41.70 -20.18 3.34
CA LEU A 62 41.29 -18.95 2.66
C LEU A 62 40.07 -19.15 1.76
N TYR A 63 40.01 -20.26 1.01
CA TYR A 63 38.87 -20.59 0.15
C TYR A 63 37.59 -20.87 0.96
N GLN A 64 37.71 -21.56 2.08
CA GLN A 64 36.59 -21.81 3.00
C GLN A 64 36.06 -20.51 3.61
N ALA A 65 36.96 -19.63 4.07
CA ALA A 65 36.56 -18.32 4.61
C ALA A 65 35.84 -17.46 3.56
N GLN A 66 36.30 -17.49 2.32
CA GLN A 66 35.64 -16.82 1.21
C GLN A 66 34.24 -17.39 0.95
N THR A 67 34.12 -18.72 0.89
CA THR A 67 32.83 -19.39 0.64
C THR A 67 31.82 -19.10 1.75
N GLN A 68 32.29 -19.10 3.01
CA GLN A 68 31.45 -18.74 4.17
C GLN A 68 31.01 -17.28 4.12
N ALA A 69 31.89 -16.36 3.72
CA ALA A 69 31.54 -14.95 3.56
C ALA A 69 30.50 -14.73 2.44
N ASP A 70 30.67 -15.42 1.31
CA ASP A 70 29.73 -15.38 0.18
C ASP A 70 28.35 -15.96 0.58
N GLN A 71 28.33 -17.06 1.33
CA GLN A 71 27.11 -17.65 1.87
C GLN A 71 26.41 -16.72 2.87
N ALA A 72 27.15 -16.15 3.82
CA ALA A 72 26.59 -15.23 4.80
C ALA A 72 25.99 -13.97 4.14
N LEU A 73 26.64 -13.45 3.11
CA LEU A 73 26.12 -12.31 2.34
C LEU A 73 24.83 -12.69 1.59
N ALA A 74 24.78 -13.86 0.96
CA ALA A 74 23.59 -14.35 0.27
C ALA A 74 22.42 -14.58 1.24
N GLU A 75 22.69 -15.15 2.42
CA GLU A 75 21.70 -15.34 3.48
C GLU A 75 21.16 -14.01 4.00
N GLN A 76 22.03 -13.02 4.21
CA GLN A 76 21.63 -11.69 4.64
C GLN A 76 20.74 -11.01 3.60
N GLN A 77 21.10 -11.08 2.31
CA GLN A 77 20.29 -10.53 1.22
C GLN A 77 18.92 -11.21 1.11
N ALA A 78 18.87 -12.54 1.27
CA ALA A 78 17.61 -13.27 1.28
C ALA A 78 16.71 -12.86 2.46
N GLN A 79 17.29 -12.66 3.65
CA GLN A 79 16.57 -12.18 4.82
C GLN A 79 16.06 -10.75 4.65
N GLU A 80 16.87 -9.85 4.09
CA GLU A 80 16.46 -8.47 3.80
C GLU A 80 15.33 -8.41 2.76
N GLU A 81 15.42 -9.22 1.70
CA GLU A 81 14.36 -9.29 0.69
C GLU A 81 13.07 -9.87 1.27
N GLU A 82 13.16 -10.92 2.10
CA GLU A 82 11.98 -11.48 2.77
C GLU A 82 11.37 -10.49 3.78
N ALA A 83 12.21 -9.79 4.54
CA ALA A 83 11.76 -8.73 5.45
C ALA A 83 11.10 -7.58 4.70
N ALA A 84 11.64 -7.16 3.55
CA ALA A 84 11.04 -6.14 2.69
C ALA A 84 9.70 -6.61 2.11
N ARG A 85 9.60 -7.87 1.65
CA ARG A 85 8.34 -8.46 1.18
C ARG A 85 7.29 -8.51 2.30
N ARG A 86 7.69 -8.89 3.51
CA ARG A 86 6.81 -8.88 4.70
C ARG A 86 6.40 -7.47 5.08
N ALA A 87 7.32 -6.50 5.05
CA ALA A 87 7.02 -5.10 5.35
C ALA A 87 6.02 -4.49 4.34
N VAL A 88 6.19 -4.76 3.05
CA VAL A 88 5.24 -4.32 2.00
C VAL A 88 3.88 -5.01 2.18
N ALA A 89 3.86 -6.31 2.54
CA ALA A 89 2.61 -7.02 2.82
C ALA A 89 1.88 -6.45 4.03
N VAL A 90 2.61 -6.18 5.13
CA VAL A 90 2.05 -5.55 6.34
C VAL A 90 1.59 -4.13 6.05
N GLU A 91 2.34 -3.32 5.29
CA GLU A 91 1.93 -1.97 4.91
C GLU A 91 0.67 -2.01 4.01
N ARG A 92 0.61 -2.97 3.09
CA ARG A 92 -0.57 -3.17 2.25
C ARG A 92 -1.78 -3.59 3.08
N GLU A 93 -1.61 -4.54 4.00
CA GLU A 93 -2.67 -4.98 4.91
C GLU A 93 -3.10 -3.85 5.86
N GLN A 94 -2.17 -3.02 6.34
CA GLN A 94 -2.47 -1.83 7.13
C GLN A 94 -3.21 -0.78 6.31
N ARG A 95 -2.83 -0.52 5.05
CA ARG A 95 -3.55 0.39 4.15
C ARG A 95 -4.94 -0.14 3.80
N GLU A 96 -5.08 -1.44 3.57
CA GLU A 96 -6.36 -2.11 3.35
C GLU A 96 -7.23 -2.00 4.62
N ALA A 97 -6.66 -2.25 5.80
CA ALA A 97 -7.32 -2.08 7.09
C ALA A 97 -7.66 -0.61 7.39
N GLU A 98 -6.82 0.35 7.02
CA GLU A 98 -7.07 1.80 7.13
C GLU A 98 -8.16 2.24 6.15
N MET A 99 -8.23 1.69 4.94
CA MET A 99 -9.31 1.93 3.97
C MET A 99 -10.65 1.33 4.46
N ILE A 100 -10.60 0.12 5.04
CA ILE A 100 -11.75 -0.54 5.68
C ILE A 100 -12.16 0.20 6.97
N ALA A 101 -11.21 0.71 7.75
CA ALA A 101 -11.47 1.48 8.97
C ALA A 101 -11.90 2.91 8.66
N ALA A 102 -11.46 3.45 7.52
CA ALA A 102 -11.87 4.77 7.08
C ALA A 102 -13.38 4.79 6.94
N ARG A 103 -14.02 3.81 6.26
CA ARG A 103 -15.50 3.67 6.12
C ARG A 103 -16.20 5.04 6.08
N LYS A 104 -15.55 6.02 5.41
CA LYS A 104 -15.89 7.43 5.54
C LYS A 104 -17.10 7.60 4.65
N TYR A 105 -18.18 8.10 5.23
CA TYR A 105 -19.30 8.59 4.45
C TYR A 105 -18.75 9.50 3.34
N PHE A 106 -18.96 9.11 2.08
CA PHE A 106 -18.55 9.87 0.92
C PHE A 106 -19.79 10.24 0.12
N THR A 107 -19.87 11.49 -0.33
CA THR A 107 -21.04 11.99 -1.05
C THR A 107 -21.16 11.30 -2.42
N LEU A 108 -22.39 10.94 -2.80
CA LEU A 108 -22.68 10.32 -4.10
C LEU A 108 -22.31 11.24 -5.27
N TRP A 109 -22.25 12.55 -5.04
CA TRP A 109 -21.84 13.53 -6.04
C TRP A 109 -20.50 13.18 -6.68
N HIS A 110 -19.54 12.64 -5.93
CA HIS A 110 -18.23 12.26 -6.47
C HIS A 110 -18.28 11.15 -7.54
N LEU A 111 -19.37 10.39 -7.58
CA LEU A 111 -19.59 9.33 -8.56
C LEU A 111 -20.34 9.81 -9.80
N LEU A 112 -20.74 11.08 -9.82
CA LEU A 112 -21.39 11.68 -10.97
C LEU A 112 -20.36 12.08 -12.05
N PRO A 113 -20.73 12.01 -13.34
CA PRO A 113 -19.90 12.51 -14.43
C PRO A 113 -19.45 13.96 -14.24
N GLU A 114 -20.30 14.78 -13.64
CA GLU A 114 -20.06 16.19 -13.31
C GLU A 114 -18.83 16.35 -12.39
N ALA A 115 -18.70 15.51 -11.37
CA ALA A 115 -17.55 15.51 -10.47
C ALA A 115 -16.28 15.00 -11.17
N SER A 116 -16.41 14.02 -12.06
CA SER A 116 -15.29 13.50 -12.86
C SER A 116 -14.77 14.54 -13.84
N GLN A 117 -15.66 15.33 -14.44
CA GLN A 117 -15.30 16.44 -15.33
C GLN A 117 -14.58 17.54 -14.54
N GLU A 118 -15.10 17.94 -13.38
CA GLU A 118 -14.45 18.95 -12.54
C GLU A 118 -13.07 18.49 -12.04
N ALA A 119 -12.94 17.23 -11.65
CA ALA A 119 -11.65 16.66 -11.25
C ALA A 119 -10.63 16.71 -12.40
N ARG A 120 -11.08 16.44 -13.64
CA ARG A 120 -10.24 16.56 -14.85
C ARG A 120 -9.83 18.01 -15.12
N GLU A 121 -10.76 18.95 -15.04
CA GLU A 121 -10.47 20.38 -15.23
C GLU A 121 -9.45 20.88 -14.20
N ARG A 122 -9.60 20.48 -12.93
CA ARG A 122 -8.63 20.82 -11.89
C ARG A 122 -7.28 20.17 -12.05
N SER A 123 -7.25 18.92 -12.50
CA SER A 123 -5.98 18.24 -12.77
C SER A 123 -5.17 18.98 -13.84
N ARG A 124 -5.85 19.57 -14.83
CA ARG A 124 -5.25 20.43 -15.85
C ARG A 124 -4.73 21.73 -15.22
N ASP A 125 -5.53 22.42 -14.42
CA ASP A 125 -5.11 23.66 -13.74
C ASP A 125 -3.91 23.45 -12.79
N THR A 126 -3.85 22.31 -12.10
CA THR A 126 -2.70 21.98 -11.22
C THR A 126 -1.44 21.63 -11.98
N SER A 127 -1.54 21.13 -13.21
CA SER A 127 -0.38 20.83 -14.04
C SER A 127 0.34 22.08 -14.55
N GLU A 128 -0.36 23.23 -14.57
CA GLU A 128 0.19 24.49 -15.06
C GLU A 128 0.73 25.41 -13.96
N THR A 129 0.51 25.13 -12.67
CA THR A 129 1.03 25.98 -11.58
C THR A 129 1.36 25.17 -10.32
N ASN A 130 2.66 24.98 -10.06
CA ASN A 130 3.17 24.54 -8.76
C ASN A 130 2.87 25.58 -7.69
N ARG A 131 1.66 25.50 -7.13
CA ARG A 131 1.20 26.40 -6.07
C ARG A 131 1.72 25.87 -4.72
N PHE A 132 2.28 26.76 -3.91
CA PHE A 132 2.69 26.48 -2.53
C PHE A 132 1.85 27.35 -1.58
N GLN A 133 1.47 26.81 -0.43
CA GLN A 133 0.78 27.55 0.63
C GLN A 133 1.66 27.61 1.88
N LEU A 134 1.81 28.80 2.44
CA LEU A 134 2.41 29.00 3.76
C LEU A 134 1.30 28.84 4.82
N VAL A 135 1.51 27.94 5.78
CA VAL A 135 0.61 27.70 6.91
C VAL A 135 1.35 28.05 8.20
N THR A 136 0.73 28.91 9.00
CA THR A 136 1.14 29.20 10.37
C THR A 136 0.44 28.22 11.30
N ASN A 137 1.21 27.36 11.97
CA ASN A 137 0.65 26.52 13.03
C ASN A 137 0.68 27.32 14.33
N ASP A 138 -0.47 27.87 14.71
CA ASP A 138 -0.69 28.42 16.05
C ASP A 138 -0.93 27.24 17.01
N ASN A 139 0.13 26.47 17.27
CA ASN A 139 0.09 25.50 18.36
C ASN A 139 0.13 26.32 19.67
N THR A 140 -1.00 26.37 20.37
CA THR A 140 -1.31 27.28 21.50
C THR A 140 -0.44 27.10 22.75
N ASN A 141 0.70 26.41 22.67
CA ASN A 141 1.65 26.20 23.77
C ASN A 141 3.13 26.42 23.39
N SER A 142 3.43 26.97 22.22
CA SER A 142 4.80 27.39 21.88
C SER A 142 4.81 28.85 21.46
N SER A 143 5.61 29.66 22.15
CA SER A 143 5.74 31.11 21.97
C SER A 143 6.37 31.55 20.64
N ASN A 144 6.47 30.66 19.65
CA ASN A 144 7.02 30.94 18.32
C ASN A 144 6.10 30.35 17.24
N PRO A 145 5.48 31.18 16.36
CA PRO A 145 4.68 30.68 15.25
C PRO A 145 5.59 29.92 14.27
N THR A 146 5.28 28.64 14.04
CA THR A 146 6.02 27.83 13.08
C THR A 146 5.38 28.00 11.70
N LEU A 147 6.14 28.58 10.77
CA LEU A 147 5.77 28.67 9.36
C LEU A 147 6.12 27.35 8.67
N THR A 148 5.13 26.67 8.11
CA THR A 148 5.33 25.47 7.30
C THR A 148 4.93 25.75 5.85
N LEU A 149 5.79 25.34 4.92
CA LEU A 149 5.49 25.38 3.49
C LEU A 149 4.85 24.04 3.11
N ILE A 150 3.60 24.08 2.65
CA ILE A 150 2.87 22.87 2.24
C ILE A 150 2.59 22.97 0.74
N GLY A 151 2.93 21.90 0.00
CA GLY A 151 2.56 21.78 -1.40
C GLY A 151 1.04 21.70 -1.56
N PHE A 152 0.48 22.40 -2.56
CA PHE A 152 -0.97 22.43 -2.78
C PHE A 152 -1.53 21.13 -3.40
N HIS A 153 -0.70 20.10 -3.58
CA HIS A 153 -1.09 18.78 -4.08
C HIS A 153 -1.86 17.92 -3.07
N ASN A 154 -2.16 18.47 -1.89
CA ASN A 154 -3.19 17.90 -1.04
C ASN A 154 -4.50 18.03 -1.80
N SER A 155 -5.02 16.93 -2.36
CA SER A 155 -6.31 16.88 -3.03
C SER A 155 -7.39 17.38 -2.07
N ARG A 156 -7.64 18.70 -2.06
CA ARG A 156 -8.76 19.24 -1.31
C ARG A 156 -10.01 18.64 -1.93
N ALA A 157 -10.89 18.14 -1.07
CA ALA A 157 -12.24 17.77 -1.47
C ALA A 157 -12.82 18.91 -2.32
N SER A 158 -13.52 18.55 -3.40
CA SER A 158 -14.09 19.58 -4.26
C SER A 158 -14.98 20.54 -3.42
N PRO A 159 -14.76 21.87 -3.46
CA PRO A 159 -15.65 22.88 -2.89
C PRO A 159 -17.03 22.88 -3.54
N ASN A 160 -17.20 22.23 -4.70
CA ASN A 160 -18.48 22.04 -5.36
C ASN A 160 -19.15 20.71 -4.97
N ALA A 161 -18.53 19.93 -4.07
CA ALA A 161 -19.11 18.68 -3.62
C ALA A 161 -20.51 18.93 -3.03
N ILE A 162 -21.52 18.37 -3.69
CA ILE A 162 -22.91 18.50 -3.26
C ILE A 162 -23.17 17.40 -2.22
N PRO A 163 -23.69 17.74 -1.02
CA PRO A 163 -24.11 16.73 -0.05
C PRO A 163 -25.31 15.95 -0.58
N ASP A 164 -25.46 14.69 -0.17
CA ASP A 164 -26.54 13.84 -0.67
C ASP A 164 -27.93 14.45 -0.45
N SER A 165 -28.12 15.20 0.65
CA SER A 165 -29.38 15.87 1.00
C SER A 165 -29.81 16.96 0.00
N LYS A 166 -28.92 17.36 -0.92
CA LYS A 166 -29.17 18.33 -1.99
C LYS A 166 -29.17 17.68 -3.38
N LEU A 167 -28.92 16.38 -3.48
CA LEU A 167 -28.97 15.68 -4.75
C LEU A 167 -30.42 15.52 -5.20
N SER A 168 -30.65 15.64 -6.50
CA SER A 168 -31.92 15.25 -7.10
C SER A 168 -32.03 13.73 -7.19
N TRP A 169 -33.26 13.21 -7.25
CA TRP A 169 -33.48 11.78 -7.43
C TRP A 169 -32.78 11.23 -8.68
N ALA A 170 -32.83 11.97 -9.80
CA ALA A 170 -32.12 11.59 -11.02
C ALA A 170 -30.59 11.48 -10.84
N GLN A 171 -29.98 12.33 -10.00
CA GLN A 171 -28.56 12.23 -9.67
C GLN A 171 -28.27 11.00 -8.80
N VAL A 172 -29.10 10.74 -7.78
CA VAL A 172 -28.99 9.53 -6.95
C VAL A 172 -29.08 8.28 -7.83
N GLN A 173 -30.02 8.24 -8.77
CA GLN A 173 -30.22 7.14 -9.72
C GLN A 173 -29.01 6.89 -10.62
N ARG A 174 -28.30 7.94 -11.07
CA ARG A 174 -27.07 7.78 -11.85
C ARG A 174 -25.88 7.34 -10.99
N ALA A 175 -25.77 7.90 -9.78
CA ALA A 175 -24.65 7.64 -8.90
C ALA A 175 -24.69 6.24 -8.26
N LYS A 176 -25.89 5.65 -8.04
CA LYS A 176 -26.03 4.36 -7.35
C LYS A 176 -25.32 3.21 -8.07
N SER A 177 -25.33 3.18 -9.41
CA SER A 177 -24.69 2.12 -10.19
C SER A 177 -23.18 2.17 -10.05
N ALA A 178 -22.60 3.37 -10.16
CA ALA A 178 -21.18 3.60 -9.90
C ALA A 178 -20.82 3.33 -8.43
N PHE A 179 -21.72 3.63 -7.48
CA PHE A 179 -21.54 3.33 -6.07
C PHE A 179 -21.43 1.83 -5.82
N LEU A 180 -22.40 1.03 -6.29
CA LEU A 180 -22.38 -0.42 -6.15
C LEU A 180 -21.16 -1.05 -6.84
N GLN A 181 -20.82 -0.57 -8.04
CA GLN A 181 -19.62 -1.01 -8.76
C GLN A 181 -18.32 -0.66 -8.03
N ALA A 182 -18.27 0.45 -7.29
CA ALA A 182 -17.11 0.83 -6.50
C ALA A 182 -17.01 0.03 -5.19
N LEU A 183 -18.12 -0.42 -4.61
CA LEU A 183 -18.11 -1.24 -3.39
C LEU A 183 -17.49 -2.63 -3.59
N VAL A 184 -17.58 -3.20 -4.79
CA VAL A 184 -17.09 -4.56 -5.08
C VAL A 184 -15.55 -4.67 -5.15
N PRO A 185 -14.82 -3.80 -5.89
CA PRO A 185 -13.37 -3.91 -6.03
C PRO A 185 -12.56 -3.20 -4.94
N ILE A 186 -13.13 -2.25 -4.19
CA ILE A 186 -12.38 -1.39 -3.25
C ILE A 186 -11.99 -2.10 -1.92
N GLY A 187 -12.30 -3.38 -1.80
CA GLY A 187 -11.69 -4.26 -0.80
C GLY A 187 -12.70 -4.80 0.19
N ASN A 188 -12.77 -6.12 0.29
CA ASN A 188 -13.43 -6.93 1.33
C ASN A 188 -14.66 -6.30 2.00
N TYR A 189 -15.52 -5.62 1.22
CA TYR A 189 -16.77 -5.08 1.72
C TYR A 189 -17.64 -6.28 2.05
N ASN A 190 -18.31 -6.28 3.21
CA ASN A 190 -19.17 -7.41 3.58
C ASN A 190 -20.17 -7.63 2.45
N PRO A 191 -20.19 -8.82 1.81
CA PRO A 191 -21.12 -9.10 0.71
C PRO A 191 -22.57 -8.86 1.11
N GLU A 192 -22.91 -9.05 2.40
CA GLU A 192 -24.23 -8.74 2.96
C GLU A 192 -24.56 -7.25 2.86
N TYR A 193 -23.58 -6.34 3.06
CA TYR A 193 -23.81 -4.90 2.90
C TYR A 193 -23.99 -4.52 1.44
N VAL A 194 -23.25 -5.14 0.52
CA VAL A 194 -23.41 -4.89 -0.91
C VAL A 194 -24.81 -5.33 -1.36
N GLN A 195 -25.24 -6.52 -0.93
CA GLN A 195 -26.59 -7.02 -1.18
C GLN A 195 -27.66 -6.11 -0.57
N MET A 196 -27.50 -5.73 0.70
CA MET A 196 -28.41 -4.81 1.41
C MET A 196 -28.53 -3.46 0.67
N PHE A 197 -27.43 -2.88 0.20
CA PHE A 197 -27.48 -1.66 -0.60
C PHE A 197 -28.17 -1.87 -1.94
N ALA A 198 -27.95 -3.01 -2.62
CA ALA A 198 -28.63 -3.33 -3.88
C ALA A 198 -30.16 -3.47 -3.69
N GLU A 199 -30.57 -4.15 -2.62
CA GLU A 199 -31.98 -4.29 -2.23
C GLU A 199 -32.58 -2.94 -1.83
N PHE A 200 -31.87 -2.14 -1.04
CA PHE A 200 -32.29 -0.77 -0.69
C PHE A 200 -32.58 0.06 -1.94
N TYR A 201 -31.65 0.12 -2.91
CA TYR A 201 -31.86 0.88 -4.13
C TYR A 201 -33.03 0.33 -4.97
N THR A 202 -33.17 -0.99 -5.06
CA THR A 202 -34.27 -1.62 -5.80
C THR A 202 -35.63 -1.31 -5.15
N ASN A 203 -35.71 -1.38 -3.82
CA ASN A 203 -36.93 -1.07 -3.08
C ASN A 203 -37.31 0.40 -3.21
N MET A 204 -36.33 1.32 -3.21
CA MET A 204 -36.59 2.73 -3.46
C MET A 204 -37.08 2.98 -4.90
N ASP A 205 -36.48 2.33 -5.91
CA ASP A 205 -36.89 2.48 -7.32
C ASP A 205 -38.32 2.02 -7.57
N MET A 206 -38.75 0.99 -6.85
CA MET A 206 -40.08 0.40 -6.99
C MET A 206 -41.10 1.00 -6.02
N HIS A 207 -40.71 2.00 -5.22
CA HIS A 207 -41.58 2.52 -4.18
C HIS A 207 -42.70 3.40 -4.74
N ARG A 208 -43.91 3.22 -4.22
CA ARG A 208 -45.13 3.97 -4.61
C ARG A 208 -45.00 5.50 -4.46
N GLU A 209 -44.09 5.96 -3.62
CA GLU A 209 -43.87 7.40 -3.39
C GLU A 209 -43.46 8.12 -4.68
N LEU A 210 -42.73 7.46 -5.57
CA LEU A 210 -42.32 8.04 -6.84
C LEU A 210 -43.50 8.38 -7.77
N GLN A 211 -44.69 7.83 -7.51
CA GLN A 211 -45.91 8.17 -8.23
C GLN A 211 -46.63 9.40 -7.66
N GLN A 212 -46.17 9.91 -6.51
CA GLN A 212 -46.77 11.04 -5.83
C GLN A 212 -46.18 12.37 -6.32
N THR A 213 -46.92 13.47 -6.10
CA THR A 213 -46.40 14.82 -6.32
C THR A 213 -45.22 15.09 -5.38
N ASN A 214 -44.08 15.53 -5.93
CA ASN A 214 -42.81 15.68 -5.23
C ASN A 214 -42.19 14.37 -4.70
N GLY A 215 -42.66 13.20 -5.19
CA GLY A 215 -42.14 11.89 -4.79
C GLY A 215 -40.62 11.76 -4.95
N ASP A 216 -40.09 12.28 -6.05
CA ASP A 216 -38.65 12.34 -6.31
C ASP A 216 -37.88 13.11 -5.22
N LEU A 217 -38.40 14.25 -4.76
CA LEU A 217 -37.76 15.07 -3.73
C LEU A 217 -37.77 14.37 -2.37
N VAL A 218 -38.89 13.72 -2.05
CA VAL A 218 -39.04 12.93 -0.81
C VAL A 218 -38.07 11.75 -0.83
N MET A 219 -37.99 11.03 -1.95
CA MET A 219 -37.09 9.87 -2.09
C MET A 219 -35.62 10.26 -2.06
N ALA A 220 -35.23 11.37 -2.67
CA ALA A 220 -33.86 11.86 -2.60
C ALA A 220 -33.48 12.27 -1.16
N LEU A 221 -34.39 12.92 -0.42
CA LEU A 221 -34.16 13.29 0.96
C LEU A 221 -34.05 12.05 1.88
N TYR A 222 -34.99 11.12 1.73
CA TYR A 222 -34.99 9.86 2.48
C TYR A 222 -33.70 9.05 2.20
N HIS A 223 -33.27 8.97 0.94
CA HIS A 223 -32.00 8.33 0.57
C HIS A 223 -30.83 8.93 1.35
N ALA A 224 -30.72 10.26 1.37
CA ALA A 224 -29.64 10.97 2.01
C ALA A 224 -29.61 10.74 3.53
N GLU A 225 -30.77 10.82 4.19
CA GLU A 225 -30.91 10.61 5.64
C GLU A 225 -30.54 9.17 6.01
N MET A 226 -31.09 8.17 5.31
CA MET A 226 -30.85 6.76 5.60
C MET A 226 -29.40 6.34 5.34
N ARG A 227 -28.82 6.78 4.22
CA ARG A 227 -27.42 6.49 3.91
C ARG A 227 -26.50 7.09 4.97
N PHE A 228 -26.70 8.36 5.36
CA PHE A 228 -25.92 8.99 6.42
C PHE A 228 -26.07 8.25 7.76
N ALA A 229 -27.30 7.95 8.17
CA ALA A 229 -27.60 7.24 9.41
C ALA A 229 -26.94 5.85 9.45
N PHE A 230 -26.92 5.12 8.33
CA PHE A 230 -26.23 3.84 8.25
C PHE A 230 -24.73 3.96 8.48
N TYR A 231 -24.05 4.94 7.86
CA TYR A 231 -22.62 5.14 8.09
C TYR A 231 -22.32 5.56 9.55
N GLU A 232 -23.18 6.37 10.18
CA GLU A 232 -23.07 6.65 11.62
C GLU A 232 -23.27 5.40 12.47
N ALA A 233 -24.23 4.54 12.12
CA ALA A 233 -24.52 3.30 12.83
C ALA A 233 -23.38 2.28 12.71
N VAL A 234 -22.76 2.18 11.52
CA VAL A 234 -21.54 1.39 11.29
C VAL A 234 -20.38 1.92 12.13
N LYS A 235 -20.20 3.24 12.24
CA LYS A 235 -19.18 3.86 13.11
C LYS A 235 -19.41 3.52 14.59
N ARG A 236 -20.68 3.38 15.02
CA ARG A 236 -21.08 2.97 16.37
C ARG A 236 -21.11 1.45 16.56
N GLN A 237 -20.68 0.66 15.56
CA GLN A 237 -20.70 -0.81 15.55
C GLN A 237 -22.09 -1.43 15.75
N LYS A 238 -23.16 -0.71 15.37
CA LYS A 238 -24.55 -1.17 15.43
C LYS A 238 -25.25 -0.92 14.09
N PRO A 239 -24.79 -1.57 13.00
CA PRO A 239 -25.43 -1.43 11.70
C PRO A 239 -26.87 -1.92 11.77
N PHE A 240 -27.74 -1.31 10.98
CA PHE A 240 -29.11 -1.75 10.77
C PHE A 240 -29.32 -2.06 9.29
N ASP A 241 -30.38 -2.80 9.02
CA ASP A 241 -30.74 -3.20 7.66
C ASP A 241 -31.37 -2.02 6.91
N LEU A 242 -30.71 -1.58 5.83
CA LEU A 242 -31.20 -0.53 4.94
C LEU A 242 -32.23 -1.04 3.91
N SER A 243 -32.32 -2.34 3.67
CA SER A 243 -33.21 -2.89 2.64
C SER A 243 -34.67 -2.58 2.93
N VAL A 244 -35.05 -2.50 4.21
CA VAL A 244 -36.40 -2.19 4.67
C VAL A 244 -36.62 -0.68 4.69
N ILE A 245 -37.63 -0.21 3.96
CA ILE A 245 -38.00 1.21 3.97
C ILE A 245 -38.68 1.57 5.28
N ALA A 246 -38.07 2.48 6.03
CA ALA A 246 -38.59 3.03 7.27
C ALA A 246 -39.67 4.07 6.95
N GLU A 247 -40.94 3.63 6.99
CA GLU A 247 -42.09 4.47 6.62
C GLU A 247 -42.28 5.69 7.55
N ASP A 248 -41.82 5.60 8.80
CA ASP A 248 -41.81 6.69 9.76
C ASP A 248 -40.87 7.83 9.31
N ILE A 249 -39.63 7.49 8.94
CA ILE A 249 -38.66 8.46 8.41
C ILE A 249 -39.13 9.01 7.06
N LEU A 250 -39.74 8.17 6.22
CA LEU A 250 -40.30 8.59 4.95
C LEU A 250 -41.45 9.60 5.14
N GLU A 251 -42.34 9.38 6.11
CA GLU A 251 -43.42 10.31 6.43
C GLU A 251 -42.87 11.65 6.96
N ASP A 252 -41.81 11.63 7.75
CA ASP A 252 -41.15 12.86 8.19
C ASP A 252 -40.50 13.61 7.02
N CYS A 253 -39.88 12.90 6.07
CA CYS A 253 -39.42 13.49 4.81
C CYS A 253 -40.57 14.15 4.03
N ARG A 254 -41.76 13.51 3.95
CA ARG A 254 -42.95 14.11 3.31
C ARG A 254 -43.34 15.42 3.98
N LYS A 255 -43.41 15.46 5.32
CA LYS A 255 -43.73 16.67 6.08
C LYS A 255 -42.72 17.78 5.83
N GLN A 256 -41.42 17.45 5.82
CA GLN A 256 -40.36 18.41 5.54
C GLN A 256 -40.51 19.05 4.15
N ILE A 257 -40.73 18.24 3.11
CA ILE A 257 -40.89 18.74 1.73
C ILE A 257 -42.16 19.59 1.60
N ARG A 258 -43.28 19.17 2.20
CA ARG A 258 -44.52 19.98 2.21
C ARG A 258 -44.32 21.33 2.91
N SER A 259 -43.63 21.36 4.04
CA SER A 259 -43.30 22.59 4.76
C SER A 259 -42.41 23.53 3.94
N ARG A 260 -41.40 22.99 3.24
CA ARG A 260 -40.53 23.76 2.34
C ARG A 260 -41.33 24.35 1.17
N ALA A 261 -42.20 23.57 0.55
CA ALA A 261 -43.06 24.04 -0.53
C ALA A 261 -44.01 25.15 -0.07
N HIS A 262 -44.61 25.00 1.11
CA HIS A 262 -45.47 26.02 1.70
C HIS A 262 -44.72 27.33 1.98
N THR A 263 -43.52 27.24 2.55
CA THR A 263 -42.67 28.40 2.85
C THR A 263 -42.21 29.11 1.58
N GLN A 264 -41.85 28.37 0.53
CA GLN A 264 -41.49 28.94 -0.78
C GLN A 264 -42.67 29.65 -1.44
N ALA A 265 -43.89 29.11 -1.34
CA ALA A 265 -45.09 29.75 -1.86
C ALA A 265 -45.40 31.08 -1.13
N LEU A 266 -45.25 31.12 0.20
CA LEU A 266 -45.42 32.34 0.99
C LEU A 266 -44.39 33.42 0.63
N ASN A 267 -43.13 33.04 0.46
CA ASN A 267 -42.06 33.97 0.08
C ASN A 267 -42.21 34.47 -1.37
N GLY A 268 -42.70 33.63 -2.28
CA GLY A 268 -42.99 34.02 -3.66
C GLY A 268 -44.19 34.97 -3.80
N MET A 269 -45.15 34.92 -2.86
CA MET A 269 -46.28 35.85 -2.80
C MET A 269 -45.94 37.19 -2.15
N SER A 270 -44.78 37.32 -1.48
CA SER A 270 -44.36 38.55 -0.81
C SER A 270 -43.55 39.51 -1.71
N ILE A 271 -43.37 39.19 -3.01
CA ILE A 271 -42.63 40.00 -4.00
C ILE A 271 -43.58 40.51 -5.11
N VAL A 272 -44.86 40.73 -4.81
CA VAL A 272 -45.82 41.39 -5.72
C VAL A 272 -46.43 42.59 -5.04
#